data_AF-F0I3T6-F1
#
_entry.id   AF-F0I3T6-F1
#
_cell.length_a   1.000
_cell.length_b   1.000
_cell.length_c   1.000
_cell.angle_alpha   90.00
_cell.angle_beta   90.00
_cell.angle_gamma   90.00
#
_symmetry.space_group_name_H-M   'P 1'
#
loop_
_entity.id
_entity.type
_entity.pdbx_description
1 polymer ?
#
loop_
_entity_poly.entity_id
_entity_poly.type
_entity_poly.pdbx_seq_one_letter_code
_entity_poly.pdbx_strand_id
1 'polypeptide(L)'
;MLCLPEQSISRWQVAIKQRGTKLGMKEQGHRERPIQKLFWINESENQAIRRKMGEAGIRNFSTFARYMLLTGRVQVINFEELSKLRQEINRVGVNINQIARQVNTNEEASREELVAVLEKLQEIEELIEGKIEEAEKGE
;
A
#
# COMPACT_ATOMS: atom_id res chain seq x y z
N MET A 1 -14.59 -35.74 -48.98
CA MET A 1 -13.61 -34.64 -49.09
C MET A 1 -14.28 -33.58 -49.95
N LEU A 2 -14.57 -32.36 -49.51
CA LEU A 2 -13.86 -31.48 -48.59
C LEU A 2 -14.86 -30.52 -47.92
N CYS A 3 -14.67 -30.36 -46.61
CA CYS A 3 -14.74 -29.12 -45.83
C CYS A 3 -15.77 -28.04 -46.20
N LEU A 4 -16.74 -27.86 -45.30
CA LEU A 4 -17.31 -26.54 -45.01
C LEU A 4 -16.24 -25.66 -44.34
N PRO A 5 -16.01 -24.41 -44.78
CA PRO A 5 -15.36 -23.41 -43.95
C PRO A 5 -16.41 -22.43 -43.42
N GLU A 6 -16.67 -22.62 -42.14
CA GLU A 6 -17.13 -21.67 -41.15
C GLU A 6 -16.36 -20.34 -41.23
N GLN A 7 -17.03 -19.24 -41.56
CA GLN A 7 -16.57 -17.89 -41.17
C GLN A 7 -17.77 -17.02 -40.76
N SER A 8 -18.25 -17.26 -39.53
CA SER A 8 -18.99 -16.26 -38.77
C SER A 8 -18.02 -15.18 -38.28
N ILE A 9 -17.79 -14.15 -39.08
CA ILE A 9 -17.29 -12.87 -38.56
C ILE A 9 -18.43 -11.89 -38.76
N SER A 10 -19.24 -11.79 -37.71
CA SER A 10 -20.48 -11.03 -37.69
C SER A 10 -20.22 -9.59 -38.14
N ARG A 11 -21.06 -9.12 -39.08
CA ARG A 11 -21.17 -7.75 -39.60
C ARG A 11 -21.15 -6.64 -38.53
N TRP A 12 -21.35 -6.99 -37.27
CA TRP A 12 -21.19 -6.14 -36.08
C TRP A 12 -19.73 -5.81 -35.71
N GLN A 13 -18.76 -6.72 -35.91
CA GLN A 13 -17.34 -6.46 -35.60
C GLN A 13 -16.70 -5.46 -36.58
N VAL A 14 -17.10 -5.50 -37.86
CA VAL A 14 -16.64 -4.53 -38.88
C VAL A 14 -17.22 -3.13 -38.64
N ALA A 15 -18.47 -3.05 -38.15
CA ALA A 15 -19.13 -1.78 -37.83
C ALA A 15 -18.59 -1.08 -36.57
N ILE A 16 -17.92 -1.82 -35.67
CA ILE A 16 -17.23 -1.25 -34.51
C ILE A 16 -15.88 -0.63 -34.93
N LYS A 17 -15.18 -1.23 -35.90
CA LYS A 17 -13.89 -0.72 -36.40
C LYS A 17 -14.02 0.57 -37.21
N GLN A 18 -15.18 0.82 -37.85
CA GLN A 18 -15.40 2.04 -38.66
C GLN A 18 -16.04 3.21 -37.89
N ARG A 19 -16.53 3.02 -36.66
CA ARG A 19 -17.10 4.10 -35.83
C ARG A 19 -16.09 4.77 -34.89
N GLY A 20 -14.87 4.23 -34.76
CA GLY A 20 -13.83 4.76 -33.87
C GLY A 20 -12.98 5.91 -34.43
N THR A 21 -13.16 6.34 -35.70
CA THR A 21 -12.16 7.20 -36.39
C THR A 21 -12.68 8.53 -36.93
N LYS A 22 -13.87 8.99 -36.54
CA LYS A 22 -14.32 10.35 -36.84
C LYS A 22 -15.09 10.99 -35.68
N LEU A 23 -14.39 11.29 -34.59
CA LEU A 23 -14.83 12.34 -33.67
C LEU A 23 -13.78 13.46 -33.71
N GLY A 24 -13.99 14.40 -34.65
CA GLY A 24 -13.42 15.73 -34.72
C GLY A 24 -11.98 15.92 -34.23
N MET A 25 -11.00 15.75 -35.12
CA MET A 25 -9.75 16.50 -35.00
C MET A 25 -10.07 17.98 -35.31
N LYS A 26 -10.53 18.72 -34.31
CA LYS A 26 -10.39 20.18 -34.30
C LYS A 26 -8.90 20.46 -34.16
N GLU A 27 -8.34 21.36 -34.97
CA GLU A 27 -7.00 21.90 -34.74
C GLU A 27 -6.92 22.32 -33.27
N GLN A 28 -6.12 21.58 -32.49
CA GLN A 28 -5.93 21.90 -31.10
C GLN A 28 -5.00 23.10 -31.06
N GLY A 29 -5.56 24.29 -30.87
CA GLY A 29 -4.76 25.44 -30.46
C GLY A 29 -3.85 25.03 -29.30
N HIS A 30 -2.59 25.48 -29.34
CA HIS A 30 -1.56 25.10 -28.38
C HIS A 30 -2.09 25.19 -26.95
N ARG A 31 -2.38 24.03 -26.34
CA ARG A 31 -2.82 23.96 -24.96
C ARG A 31 -1.61 24.26 -24.09
N GLU A 32 -1.79 25.14 -23.12
CA GLU A 32 -0.79 25.43 -22.09
C GLU A 32 -0.31 24.15 -21.38
N ARG A 33 -1.18 23.12 -21.29
CA ARG A 33 -0.89 21.81 -20.71
C ARG A 33 -1.18 20.69 -21.72
N PRO A 34 -0.20 20.32 -22.56
CA PRO A 34 -0.41 19.35 -23.63
C PRO A 34 -0.33 17.88 -23.17
N ILE A 35 0.30 17.60 -22.03
CA ILE A 35 0.53 16.23 -21.54
C ILE A 35 -0.67 15.71 -20.75
N GLN A 36 -1.23 14.58 -21.17
CA GLN A 36 -2.31 13.87 -20.48
C GLN A 36 -1.77 12.69 -19.67
N LYS A 37 -2.29 12.50 -18.45
CA LYS A 37 -2.05 11.33 -17.60
C LYS A 37 -3.38 10.64 -17.33
N LEU A 38 -3.46 9.33 -17.58
CA LEU A 38 -4.64 8.51 -17.40
C LEU A 38 -4.30 7.37 -16.44
N PHE A 39 -5.18 7.09 -15.50
CA PHE A 39 -5.11 5.94 -14.62
C PHE A 39 -6.53 5.48 -14.27
N TRP A 40 -6.64 4.21 -13.91
CA TRP A 40 -7.90 3.60 -13.53
C TRP A 40 -8.11 3.74 -12.03
N ILE A 41 -9.36 3.95 -11.62
CA ILE A 41 -9.79 3.96 -10.23
C ILE A 41 -11.03 3.11 -10.08
N ASN A 42 -11.23 2.54 -8.90
CA ASN A 42 -12.46 1.86 -8.53
C ASN A 42 -13.52 2.86 -8.01
N GLU A 43 -14.73 2.37 -7.78
CA GLU A 43 -15.86 3.21 -7.37
C GLU A 43 -15.64 3.83 -5.97
N SER A 44 -15.05 3.08 -5.04
CA SER A 44 -14.74 3.58 -3.68
C SER A 44 -13.73 4.73 -3.73
N GLU A 45 -12.67 4.59 -4.53
CA GLU A 45 -11.67 5.62 -4.75
C GLU A 45 -12.29 6.88 -5.38
N ASN A 46 -13.16 6.71 -6.37
CA ASN A 46 -13.87 7.82 -7.00
C ASN A 46 -14.75 8.60 -5.99
N GLN A 47 -15.47 7.90 -5.12
CA GLN A 47 -16.25 8.53 -4.05
C GLN A 47 -15.36 9.27 -3.05
N ALA A 48 -14.23 8.67 -2.65
CA ALA A 48 -13.26 9.31 -1.77
C ALA A 48 -12.66 10.58 -2.39
N ILE A 49 -12.32 10.54 -3.68
CA ILE A 49 -11.84 11.71 -4.43
C ILE A 49 -12.89 12.82 -4.43
N ARG A 50 -14.15 12.51 -4.74
CA ARG A 50 -15.25 13.48 -4.76
C ARG A 50 -15.46 14.15 -3.41
N ARG A 51 -15.39 13.37 -2.32
CA ARG A 51 -15.50 13.91 -0.96
C ARG A 51 -14.36 14.87 -0.65
N LYS A 52 -13.10 14.47 -0.89
CA LYS A 52 -11.91 15.32 -0.69
C LYS A 52 -11.96 16.59 -1.56
N MET A 53 -12.49 16.50 -2.78
CA MET A 53 -12.75 17.66 -3.63
C MET A 53 -13.76 18.62 -3.01
N GLY A 54 -14.83 18.09 -2.42
CA GLY A 54 -15.82 18.88 -1.68
C GLY A 54 -15.23 19.58 -0.46
N GLU A 55 -14.45 18.85 0.36
CA GLU A 55 -13.74 19.38 1.53
C GLU A 55 -12.76 20.50 1.14
N ALA A 56 -12.06 20.35 0.01
CA ALA A 56 -11.14 21.36 -0.52
C ALA A 56 -11.84 22.51 -1.27
N GLY A 57 -13.17 22.44 -1.48
CA GLY A 57 -13.92 23.42 -2.27
C GLY A 57 -13.59 23.44 -3.78
N ILE A 58 -12.93 22.39 -4.31
CA ILE A 58 -12.50 22.32 -5.70
C ILE A 58 -13.45 21.44 -6.52
N ARG A 59 -14.17 22.04 -7.48
CA ARG A 59 -15.13 21.33 -8.34
C ARG A 59 -14.50 20.58 -9.51
N ASN A 60 -13.34 21.03 -9.99
CA ASN A 60 -12.67 20.45 -11.16
C ASN A 60 -11.62 19.42 -10.75
N PHE A 61 -11.82 18.16 -11.16
CA PHE A 61 -10.89 17.07 -10.85
C PHE A 61 -9.47 17.32 -11.37
N SER A 62 -9.30 17.86 -12.58
CA SER A 62 -7.96 18.15 -13.13
C SER A 62 -7.21 19.21 -12.33
N THR A 63 -7.92 20.19 -11.76
CA THR A 63 -7.31 21.17 -10.85
C THR A 63 -6.94 20.52 -9.53
N PHE A 64 -7.86 19.74 -8.95
CA PHE A 64 -7.63 19.02 -7.71
C PHE A 64 -6.46 18.04 -7.81
N ALA A 65 -6.45 17.19 -8.83
CA ALA A 65 -5.38 16.23 -9.09
C ALA A 65 -4.04 16.92 -9.31
N ARG A 66 -4.00 18.01 -10.09
CA ARG A 66 -2.75 18.76 -10.29
C ARG A 66 -2.26 19.40 -8.99
N TYR A 67 -3.15 19.99 -8.22
CA TYR A 67 -2.81 20.54 -6.91
C TYR A 67 -2.20 19.45 -6.03
N MET A 68 -2.93 18.35 -5.82
CA MET A 68 -2.47 17.22 -5.00
C MET A 68 -1.17 16.58 -5.49
N LEU A 69 -0.96 16.45 -6.80
CA LEU A 69 0.25 15.85 -7.37
C LEU A 69 1.46 16.79 -7.34
N LEU A 70 1.26 18.11 -7.29
CA LEU A 70 2.35 19.10 -7.21
C LEU A 70 2.65 19.54 -5.77
N THR A 71 1.64 19.60 -4.91
CA THR A 71 1.77 20.04 -3.50
C THR A 71 1.84 18.87 -2.52
N GLY A 72 1.45 17.67 -2.94
CA GLY A 72 1.45 16.49 -2.09
C GLY A 72 2.86 16.19 -1.60
N ARG A 73 3.05 16.20 -0.27
CA ARG A 73 4.26 15.64 0.33
C ARG A 73 4.17 14.13 0.20
N VAL A 74 5.15 13.51 -0.46
CA VAL A 74 5.32 12.06 -0.42
C VAL A 74 6.05 11.76 0.88
N GLN A 75 5.29 11.38 1.92
CA GLN A 75 5.88 10.90 3.16
C GLN A 75 6.37 9.47 2.93
N VAL A 76 7.66 9.32 2.67
CA VAL A 76 8.30 8.01 2.74
C VAL A 76 8.50 7.70 4.22
N ILE A 77 7.58 6.94 4.80
CA ILE A 77 7.75 6.44 6.17
C ILE A 77 8.77 5.31 6.08
N ASN A 78 10.01 5.60 6.44
CA ASN A 78 11.06 4.59 6.47
C ASN A 78 10.97 3.84 7.80
N PHE A 79 10.51 2.58 7.76
CA PHE A 79 10.37 1.72 8.94
C PHE A 79 11.70 1.08 9.38
N GLU A 80 12.83 1.64 8.99
CA GLU A 80 14.15 1.10 9.29
C GLU A 80 14.40 1.02 10.81
N GLU A 81 13.84 1.96 11.57
CA GLU A 81 13.86 1.95 13.04
C GLU A 81 13.07 0.77 13.64
N LEU A 82 11.97 0.35 13.01
CA LEU A 82 11.19 -0.82 13.41
C LEU A 82 11.93 -2.14 13.11
N SER A 83 12.94 -2.13 12.24
CA SER A 83 13.72 -3.32 11.90
C SER A 83 14.53 -3.83 13.10
N LYS A 84 15.16 -2.91 13.85
CA LYS A 84 15.92 -3.26 15.06
C LYS A 84 15.01 -3.81 16.16
N LEU A 85 13.86 -3.17 16.37
CA LEU A 85 12.84 -3.65 17.31
C LEU A 85 12.36 -5.05 16.93
N ARG A 86 12.08 -5.29 15.64
CA ARG A 86 11.67 -6.61 15.14
C ARG A 86 12.74 -7.68 15.39
N GLN A 87 14.03 -7.35 15.30
CA GLN A 87 15.11 -8.29 15.59
C GLN A 87 15.15 -8.72 17.05
N GLU A 88 14.98 -7.78 17.98
CA GLU A 88 14.97 -8.09 19.42
C GLU A 88 13.72 -8.91 19.81
N ILE A 89 12.55 -8.59 19.26
CA ILE A 89 11.34 -9.41 19.44
C ILE A 89 11.54 -10.83 18.91
N ASN A 90 12.17 -10.99 17.74
CA ASN A 90 12.45 -12.31 17.18
C ASN A 90 13.39 -13.14 18.08
N ARG A 91 14.40 -12.51 18.70
CA ARG A 91 15.29 -13.19 19.64
C ARG A 91 14.53 -13.73 20.85
N VAL A 92 13.61 -12.94 21.41
CA VAL A 92 12.78 -13.40 22.53
C VAL A 92 11.81 -14.50 22.10
N GLY A 93 11.20 -14.38 20.92
CA GLY A 93 10.36 -15.46 20.36
C GLY A 93 11.13 -16.78 20.23
N VAL A 94 12.41 -16.73 19.84
CA VAL A 94 13.27 -17.92 19.78
C VAL A 94 13.52 -18.49 21.18
N ASN A 95 13.87 -17.66 22.16
CA ASN A 95 14.13 -18.11 23.54
C ASN A 95 12.88 -18.71 24.21
N ILE A 96 11.72 -18.07 24.05
CA ILE A 96 10.43 -18.59 24.55
C ILE A 96 10.12 -19.93 23.90
N ASN A 97 10.33 -20.06 22.59
CA ASN A 97 10.08 -21.32 21.88
C ASN A 97 11.04 -22.43 22.31
N GLN A 98 12.29 -22.10 22.67
CA GLN A 98 13.23 -23.06 23.24
C GLN A 98 12.75 -23.57 24.60
N ILE A 99 12.31 -22.68 25.48
CA ILE A 99 11.80 -23.03 26.81
C ILE A 99 10.50 -23.83 26.68
N ALA A 100 9.59 -23.41 25.81
CA ALA A 100 8.36 -24.18 25.54
C ALA A 100 8.67 -25.59 25.04
N ARG A 101 9.67 -25.77 24.16
CA ARG A 101 10.11 -27.11 23.72
C ARG A 101 10.73 -27.89 24.87
N GLN A 102 11.52 -27.26 25.72
CA GLN A 102 12.20 -27.88 26.85
C GLN A 102 11.18 -28.38 27.90
N VAL A 103 10.20 -27.55 28.25
CA VAL A 103 9.07 -27.92 29.12
C VAL A 103 8.25 -29.05 28.51
N ASN A 104 7.95 -28.98 27.20
CA ASN A 104 7.21 -30.04 26.51
C ASN A 104 8.00 -31.36 26.38
N THR A 105 9.33 -31.34 26.53
CA THR A 105 10.19 -32.52 26.42
C THR A 105 10.54 -33.12 27.78
N ASN A 106 10.73 -32.28 28.80
CA ASN A 106 11.14 -32.70 30.15
C ASN A 106 9.98 -32.79 31.16
N GLU A 107 8.75 -32.42 30.77
CA GLU A 107 7.55 -32.35 31.60
C GLU A 107 7.64 -31.48 32.87
N GLU A 108 8.75 -30.79 33.11
CA GLU A 108 8.93 -29.81 34.19
C GLU A 108 9.67 -28.57 33.66
N ALA A 109 9.16 -27.39 34.02
CA ALA A 109 9.81 -26.10 33.79
C ALA A 109 10.66 -25.73 35.01
N SER A 110 11.94 -25.45 34.82
CA SER A 110 12.78 -25.01 35.93
C SER A 110 12.44 -23.56 36.32
N ARG A 111 12.53 -23.24 37.61
CA ARG A 111 12.31 -21.87 38.10
C ARG A 111 13.33 -20.89 37.50
N GLU A 112 14.54 -21.35 37.21
CA GLU A 112 15.57 -20.55 36.56
C GLU A 112 15.21 -20.17 35.11
N GLU A 113 14.59 -21.08 34.35
CA GLU A 113 14.16 -20.84 32.97
C GLU A 113 13.07 -19.76 32.90
N LEU A 114 12.12 -19.79 33.83
CA LEU A 114 11.07 -18.77 33.93
C LEU A 114 11.64 -17.39 34.31
N VAL A 115 12.61 -17.34 35.22
CA VAL A 115 13.29 -16.09 35.59
C VAL A 115 14.04 -15.51 34.38
N ALA A 116 14.73 -16.35 33.60
CA ALA A 116 15.45 -15.90 32.42
C ALA A 116 14.53 -15.30 31.33
N VAL A 117 13.30 -15.81 31.17
CA VAL A 117 12.30 -15.23 30.25
C VAL A 117 11.82 -13.87 30.74
N LEU A 118 11.52 -13.77 32.04
CA LEU A 118 11.04 -12.52 32.63
C LEU A 118 12.09 -11.42 32.53
N GLU A 119 13.36 -11.72 32.77
CA GLU A 119 14.47 -10.77 32.61
C GLU A 119 14.59 -10.29 31.14
N LYS A 120 14.45 -11.19 30.17
CA LYS A 120 14.50 -10.83 28.74
C LYS A 120 13.29 -10.02 28.28
N LEU A 121 12.11 -10.24 28.87
CA LEU A 121 10.93 -9.42 28.62
C LEU A 121 11.10 -8.00 29.19
N GLN A 122 11.68 -7.88 30.38
CA GLN A 122 11.95 -6.60 31.01
C GLN A 122 12.98 -5.78 30.24
N GLU A 123 14.03 -6.43 29.70
CA GLU A 123 15.02 -5.78 28.83
C GLU A 123 14.38 -5.24 27.52
N ILE A 124 13.35 -5.92 26.99
CA ILE A 124 12.58 -5.41 25.85
C ILE A 124 11.70 -4.22 26.24
N GLU A 125 11.05 -4.28 27.40
CA GLU A 125 10.17 -3.21 27.89
C GLU A 125 10.96 -1.90 28.00
N GLU A 126 12.14 -1.93 28.61
CA GLU A 126 13.04 -0.78 28.72
C GLU A 126 13.51 -0.26 27.36
N LEU A 127 13.82 -1.16 26.41
CA LEU A 127 14.20 -0.78 25.04
C LEU A 127 13.04 -0.13 24.28
N ILE A 128 11.81 -0.57 24.50
CA ILE A 128 10.60 0.00 23.88
C ILE A 128 10.31 1.39 24.47
N GLU A 129 10.30 1.51 25.80
CA GLU A 129 10.07 2.79 26.48
C GLU A 129 11.08 3.84 26.04
N GLY A 130 12.38 3.48 25.99
CA GLY A 130 13.42 4.38 25.51
C GLY A 130 13.24 4.82 24.05
N LYS A 131 12.78 3.92 23.17
CA LYS A 131 12.53 4.24 21.76
C LYS A 131 11.27 5.08 21.55
N ILE A 132 10.24 4.90 22.39
CA ILE A 132 9.04 5.74 22.38
C ILE A 132 9.40 7.16 22.84
N GLU A 133 10.18 7.31 23.92
CA GLU A 133 10.63 8.63 24.38
C GLU A 133 11.49 9.38 23.36
N GLU A 134 12.36 8.68 22.63
CA GLU A 134 13.16 9.27 21.54
C GLU A 134 12.28 9.74 20.37
N ALA A 135 11.22 9.01 20.06
CA ALA A 135 10.27 9.37 19.01
C ALA A 135 9.38 10.57 19.40
N GLU A 136 9.00 10.68 20.68
CA GLU A 136 8.17 11.78 21.19
C GLU A 136 8.95 13.10 21.37
N LYS A 137 10.26 13.05 21.64
CA LYS A 137 11.13 14.24 21.76
C LYS A 137 11.60 14.80 20.41
N GLY A 138 11.31 14.09 19.31
CA GLY A 138 11.69 14.46 17.94
C GLY A 138 10.66 15.32 17.19
N GLU A 139 9.53 15.68 17.82
CA GLU A 139 8.56 16.69 17.34
C GLU A 139 8.87 18.10 17.87
#